data_AF-A0A7K4BJL0-F1
#
_entry.id   AF-A0A7K4BJL0-F1
#
_cell.length_a   1.000
_cell.length_b   1.000
_cell.length_c   1.000
_cell.angle_alpha   90.00
_cell.angle_beta   90.00
_cell.angle_gamma   90.00
#
_symmetry.space_group_name_H-M   'P 1'
#
loop_
_entity.id
_entity.type
_entity.pdbx_description
1 polymer ?
#
loop_
_entity_poly.entity_id
_entity_poly.type
_entity_poly.pdbx_seq_one_letter_code
_entity_poly.pdbx_strand_id
1 'polypeptide(L)'
;RYATGGDAALEADHGLSIVETGRVEPLYNFSIMMPDDECQMLLCELYRRGQGMTSKDLFDFFHEKGIEGYEKLPAKKRKESGEYSSGPKNRELLNKTNRRYLHKLEAVGYITRIWRGRRFAVYITDAGRYIACVSGLLEGEAT
;
A
#
# COMPACT_ATOMS: atom_id res chain seq x y z
N ARG A 1 -14.63 -0.69 45.27
CA ARG A 1 -15.60 0.24 45.89
C ARG A 1 -15.70 1.42 44.96
N TYR A 2 -16.80 1.56 44.23
CA TYR A 2 -17.05 2.72 43.38
C TYR A 2 -17.45 3.91 44.26
N ALA A 3 -17.10 5.11 43.80
CA ALA A 3 -17.37 6.36 44.50
C ALA A 3 -18.89 6.60 44.53
N THR A 4 -19.52 6.32 45.67
CA THR A 4 -20.85 6.83 46.01
C THR A 4 -20.66 8.17 46.70
N GLY A 5 -20.86 9.26 45.98
CA GLY A 5 -20.84 10.60 46.54
C GLY A 5 -21.78 11.53 45.77
N GLY A 6 -22.66 12.20 46.51
CA GLY A 6 -23.44 13.44 46.30
C GLY A 6 -23.83 13.99 44.92
N ASP A 7 -23.03 13.76 43.88
CA ASP A 7 -23.07 14.52 42.62
C ASP A 7 -23.54 13.67 41.42
N ALA A 8 -24.15 12.51 41.68
CA ALA A 8 -24.71 11.62 40.65
C ALA A 8 -25.72 12.30 39.70
N ALA A 9 -26.33 13.40 40.12
CA ALA A 9 -27.25 14.18 39.29
C ALA A 9 -26.54 15.05 38.23
N LEU A 10 -25.26 15.41 38.44
CA LEU A 10 -24.48 16.23 37.51
C LEU A 10 -23.86 15.40 36.38
N GLU A 11 -23.63 14.10 36.59
CA GLU A 11 -23.02 13.22 35.59
C GLU A 11 -23.97 12.78 34.46
N ALA A 12 -25.27 13.05 34.58
CA ALA A 12 -26.27 12.72 33.55
C ALA A 12 -26.23 13.67 32.33
N ASP A 13 -25.63 14.85 32.46
CA ASP A 13 -25.67 15.92 31.45
C ASP A 13 -24.42 15.96 30.54
N HIS A 14 -23.41 15.15 30.84
CA HIS A 14 -22.21 15.01 30.02
C HIS A 14 -22.24 13.66 29.32
N GLY A 15 -22.14 13.68 27.98
CA GLY A 15 -22.18 12.51 27.08
C GLY A 15 -21.04 11.51 27.28
N LEU A 16 -20.96 10.91 28.46
CA LEU A 16 -20.09 9.81 28.82
C LEU A 16 -21.01 8.62 29.08
N SER A 17 -21.27 7.85 28.03
CA SER A 17 -21.93 6.56 28.15
C SER A 17 -21.06 5.66 29.04
N ILE A 18 -21.42 5.53 30.31
CA ILE A 18 -20.79 4.60 31.24
C ILE A 18 -21.26 3.20 30.85
N VAL A 19 -20.41 2.46 30.15
CA VAL A 19 -20.67 1.05 29.84
C VAL A 19 -20.47 0.22 31.12
N GLU A 20 -21.56 -0.26 31.72
CA GLU A 20 -21.55 -1.01 32.98
C GLU A 20 -20.84 -2.38 32.87
N THR A 21 -20.81 -2.97 31.67
CA THR A 21 -20.06 -4.20 31.38
C THR A 21 -19.29 -4.06 30.07
N GLY A 22 -18.07 -3.56 30.15
CA GLY A 22 -17.18 -3.43 28.99
C GLY A 22 -16.60 -4.80 28.62
N ARG A 23 -16.92 -5.28 27.41
CA ARG A 23 -16.17 -6.38 26.81
C ARG A 23 -14.86 -5.80 26.28
N VAL A 24 -13.86 -5.71 27.16
CA VAL A 24 -12.53 -5.20 26.82
C VAL A 24 -11.76 -6.33 26.17
N GLU A 25 -11.66 -6.32 24.85
CA GLU A 25 -10.71 -7.15 24.12
C GLU A 25 -9.39 -6.39 24.01
N PRO A 26 -8.28 -6.91 24.59
CA PRO A 26 -6.99 -6.29 24.40
C PRO A 26 -6.61 -6.40 22.92
N LEU A 27 -6.27 -5.27 22.31
CA LEU A 27 -5.55 -5.27 21.04
C LEU A 27 -4.19 -5.91 21.30
N TYR A 28 -4.05 -7.17 20.90
CA TYR A 28 -2.77 -7.85 20.91
C TYR A 28 -1.82 -7.10 19.99
N ASN A 29 -0.55 -6.99 20.38
CA ASN A 29 0.51 -6.49 19.52
C ASN A 29 0.57 -7.35 18.27
N PHE A 30 -0.10 -6.92 17.20
CA PHE A 30 0.11 -7.49 15.88
C PHE A 30 1.36 -6.81 15.33
N SER A 31 2.33 -7.63 14.90
CA SER A 31 3.47 -7.11 14.16
C SER A 31 2.94 -6.65 12.80
N ILE A 32 2.69 -5.36 12.66
CA ILE A 32 2.66 -4.76 11.33
C ILE A 32 4.10 -4.88 10.82
N MET A 33 4.40 -5.96 10.11
CA MET A 33 5.67 -6.10 9.42
C MET A 33 5.70 -5.03 8.34
N MET A 34 6.24 -3.86 8.68
CA MET A 34 6.38 -2.76 7.75
C MET A 34 7.21 -3.24 6.56
N PRO A 35 6.72 -3.06 5.32
CA PRO A 35 7.52 -3.33 4.14
C PRO A 35 8.82 -2.53 4.15
N ASP A 36 9.80 -2.96 3.39
CA ASP A 36 10.98 -2.17 3.08
C ASP A 36 10.61 -0.85 2.38
N ASP A 37 11.47 0.15 2.50
CA ASP A 37 11.22 1.52 2.03
C ASP A 37 10.78 1.56 0.56
N GLU A 38 11.43 0.81 -0.32
CA GLU A 38 11.08 0.73 -1.75
C GLU A 38 9.65 0.20 -1.96
N CYS A 39 9.18 -0.70 -1.10
CA CYS A 39 7.82 -1.22 -1.15
C CYS A 39 6.80 -0.30 -0.51
N GLN A 40 7.16 0.39 0.56
CA GLN A 40 6.32 1.46 1.10
C GLN A 40 6.11 2.55 0.04
N MET A 41 7.17 2.93 -0.68
CA MET A 41 7.09 3.87 -1.80
C MET A 41 6.15 3.37 -2.90
N LEU A 42 6.25 2.10 -3.30
CA LEU A 42 5.35 1.50 -4.29
C LEU A 42 3.89 1.51 -3.81
N LEU A 43 3.63 1.16 -2.55
CA LEU A 43 2.28 1.19 -1.97
C LEU A 43 1.73 2.62 -1.95
N CYS A 44 2.55 3.61 -1.60
CA CYS A 44 2.16 5.01 -1.64
C CYS A 44 1.84 5.47 -3.07
N GLU A 45 2.60 5.03 -4.07
CA GLU A 45 2.31 5.35 -5.46
C GLU A 45 0.99 4.73 -5.94
N LEU A 46 0.76 3.46 -5.64
CA LEU A 46 -0.50 2.79 -5.96
C LEU A 46 -1.69 3.47 -5.25
N TYR A 47 -1.49 3.92 -4.01
CA TYR A 47 -2.48 4.70 -3.26
C TYR A 47 -2.79 6.03 -3.96
N ARG A 48 -1.77 6.83 -4.29
CA ARG A 48 -1.94 8.15 -4.94
C ARG A 48 -2.62 8.05 -6.30
N ARG A 49 -2.28 7.03 -7.09
CA ARG A 49 -2.86 6.85 -8.43
C ARG A 49 -4.33 6.44 -8.38
N GLY A 50 -4.76 5.72 -7.35
CA GLY A 50 -6.11 5.16 -7.25
C GLY A 50 -6.50 4.14 -8.34
N GLN A 51 -5.56 3.80 -9.22
CA GLN A 51 -5.74 2.88 -10.34
C GLN A 51 -4.59 1.88 -10.43
N GLY A 52 -4.81 0.78 -11.14
CA GLY A 52 -3.82 -0.29 -11.25
C GLY A 52 -2.62 0.10 -12.11
N MET A 53 -1.42 -0.32 -11.70
CA MET A 53 -0.18 -0.11 -12.45
C MET A 53 0.17 -1.34 -13.28
N THR A 54 0.41 -1.12 -14.57
CA THR A 54 0.95 -2.15 -15.48
C THR A 54 2.45 -2.34 -15.25
N SER A 55 3.05 -3.38 -15.85
CA SER A 55 4.50 -3.57 -15.79
C SER A 55 5.30 -2.37 -16.34
N LYS A 56 4.74 -1.65 -17.33
CA LYS A 56 5.35 -0.43 -17.84
C LYS A 56 5.34 0.66 -16.75
N ASP A 57 4.18 0.90 -16.16
CA ASP A 57 4.01 1.93 -15.13
C ASP A 57 4.93 1.68 -13.93
N LEU A 58 5.10 0.41 -13.55
CA LEU A 58 6.03 0.02 -12.49
C LEU A 58 7.48 0.35 -12.84
N PHE A 59 7.91 0.08 -14.07
CA PHE A 59 9.28 0.38 -14.49
C PHE A 59 9.52 1.87 -14.57
N ASP A 60 8.57 2.62 -15.13
CA ASP A 60 8.64 4.07 -15.23
C ASP A 60 8.73 4.69 -13.82
N PHE A 61 7.90 4.24 -12.89
CA PHE A 61 7.95 4.66 -11.49
C PHE A 61 9.31 4.37 -10.83
N PHE A 62 9.83 3.15 -10.94
CA PHE A 62 11.12 2.81 -10.33
C PHE A 62 12.29 3.56 -10.96
N HIS A 63 12.21 3.86 -12.25
CA HIS A 63 13.19 4.70 -12.93
C HIS A 63 13.14 6.15 -12.44
N GLU A 64 11.95 6.73 -12.35
CA GLU A 64 11.75 8.10 -11.85
C GLU A 64 12.21 8.26 -10.40
N LYS A 65 12.05 7.23 -9.57
CA LYS A 65 12.54 7.20 -8.19
C LYS A 65 14.04 6.88 -8.07
N GLY A 66 14.74 6.65 -9.18
CA GLY A 66 16.18 6.40 -9.18
C GLY A 66 16.57 5.07 -8.53
N ILE A 67 15.69 4.06 -8.54
CA ILE A 67 15.97 2.77 -7.91
C ILE A 67 17.01 1.98 -8.71
N GLU A 68 17.98 1.41 -7.99
CA GLU A 68 19.07 0.64 -8.59
C GLU A 68 18.57 -0.51 -9.47
N GLY A 69 19.12 -0.57 -10.67
CA GLY A 69 18.82 -1.51 -11.75
C GLY A 69 17.57 -1.19 -12.55
N TYR A 70 17.02 0.02 -12.41
CA TYR A 70 16.00 0.59 -13.31
C TYR A 70 16.53 1.79 -14.12
N GLU A 71 17.85 1.99 -14.19
CA GLU A 71 18.47 3.12 -14.91
C GLU A 71 18.20 3.06 -16.42
N LYS A 72 18.10 1.84 -16.97
CA LYS A 72 17.85 1.61 -18.39
C LYS A 72 16.54 0.87 -18.59
N LEU A 73 15.56 1.60 -19.14
CA LEU A 73 14.26 1.08 -19.51
C LEU A 73 14.31 0.31 -20.85
N PRO A 74 13.40 -0.65 -21.09
CA PRO A 74 13.35 -1.36 -22.36
C PRO A 74 13.03 -0.41 -23.52
N ALA A 75 13.38 -0.77 -24.75
CA ALA A 75 12.97 0.01 -25.91
C ALA A 75 11.45 0.02 -26.04
N LYS A 76 10.86 1.20 -26.25
CA LYS A 76 9.43 1.34 -26.55
C LYS A 76 9.13 0.78 -27.93
N LYS A 77 8.00 0.10 -28.09
CA LYS A 77 7.52 -0.36 -29.40
C LYS A 77 7.28 0.84 -30.29
N ARG A 78 7.56 0.69 -31.59
CA ARG A 78 7.36 1.74 -32.60
C ARG A 78 5.88 2.06 -32.88
N LYS A 79 4.93 1.26 -32.40
CA LYS A 79 3.49 1.52 -32.53
C LYS A 79 3.01 2.42 -31.39
N GLU A 80 2.04 3.27 -31.66
CA GLU A 80 1.45 4.33 -30.81
C GLU A 80 1.06 3.93 -29.37
N SER A 81 1.05 2.64 -29.02
CA SER A 81 0.67 2.20 -27.68
C SER A 81 1.68 2.54 -26.57
N GLY A 82 2.87 3.05 -26.92
CA GLY A 82 3.89 3.47 -25.95
C GLY A 82 4.35 2.35 -25.01
N GLU A 83 4.13 1.09 -25.38
CA GLU A 83 4.47 -0.11 -24.61
C GLU A 83 5.94 -0.50 -24.75
N TYR A 84 6.48 -1.20 -23.76
CA TYR A 84 7.80 -1.81 -23.87
C TYR A 84 7.82 -3.02 -24.82
N SER A 85 8.91 -3.12 -25.59
CA SER A 85 9.20 -4.28 -26.42
C SER A 85 9.43 -5.53 -25.56
N SER A 86 9.01 -6.70 -26.06
CA SER A 86 9.17 -7.99 -25.38
C SER A 86 10.60 -8.54 -25.48
N GLY A 87 11.60 -7.69 -25.28
CA GLY A 87 13.02 -8.05 -25.38
C GLY A 87 13.61 -8.59 -24.07
N PRO A 88 14.90 -8.98 -24.10
CA PRO A 88 15.63 -9.50 -22.93
C PRO A 88 15.54 -8.58 -21.71
N LYS A 89 15.71 -7.26 -21.91
CA LYS A 89 15.65 -6.28 -20.82
C LYS A 89 14.28 -6.19 -20.16
N ASN A 90 13.19 -6.29 -20.94
CA ASN A 90 11.84 -6.31 -20.38
C ASN A 90 11.62 -7.55 -19.50
N ARG A 91 12.11 -8.72 -19.93
CA ARG A 91 12.02 -9.96 -19.14
C ARG A 91 12.85 -9.88 -17.86
N GLU A 92 14.06 -9.32 -17.95
CA GLU A 92 14.94 -9.09 -16.80
C GLU A 92 14.27 -8.20 -15.75
N LEU A 93 13.77 -7.02 -16.15
CA LEU A 93 13.09 -6.10 -15.24
C LEU A 93 11.78 -6.68 -14.68
N LEU A 94 11.03 -7.44 -15.48
CA LEU A 94 9.84 -8.15 -15.00
C LEU A 94 10.21 -9.15 -13.89
N ASN A 95 11.22 -9.98 -14.12
CA ASN A 95 11.68 -10.97 -13.14
C ASN A 95 12.19 -10.30 -11.86
N LYS A 96 12.96 -9.22 -12.00
CA LYS A 96 13.46 -8.42 -10.86
C LYS A 96 12.29 -7.83 -10.07
N THR A 97 11.36 -7.17 -10.75
CA THR A 97 10.18 -6.55 -10.12
C THR A 97 9.32 -7.57 -9.38
N ASN A 98 9.10 -8.73 -10.01
CA ASN A 98 8.35 -9.82 -9.39
C ASN A 98 9.03 -10.31 -8.11
N ARG A 99 10.30 -10.70 -8.19
CA ARG A 99 11.04 -11.30 -7.06
C ARG A 99 11.30 -10.32 -5.94
N ARG A 100 11.72 -9.10 -6.27
CA ARG A 100 12.14 -8.10 -5.29
C ARG A 100 10.95 -7.42 -4.61
N TYR A 101 9.84 -7.21 -5.32
CA TYR A 101 8.73 -6.38 -4.82
C TYR A 101 7.38 -7.09 -4.82
N LEU A 102 6.91 -7.57 -5.98
CA LEU A 102 5.51 -7.97 -6.09
C LEU A 102 5.19 -9.25 -5.30
N HIS A 103 6.07 -10.26 -5.31
CA HIS A 103 5.80 -11.52 -4.61
C HIS A 103 5.65 -11.33 -3.09
N LYS A 104 6.48 -10.48 -2.48
CA LYS A 104 6.38 -10.22 -1.03
C LYS A 104 5.16 -9.39 -0.67
N LEU A 105 4.83 -8.38 -1.47
CA LEU A 105 3.64 -7.56 -1.24
C LEU A 105 2.35 -8.35 -1.46
N GLU A 106 2.32 -9.28 -2.41
CA GLU A 106 1.19 -10.20 -2.62
C GLU A 106 1.07 -11.24 -1.51
N ALA A 107 2.20 -11.81 -1.07
CA ALA A 107 2.20 -12.83 -0.02
C ALA A 107 1.62 -12.31 1.30
N VAL A 108 1.84 -11.03 1.60
CA VAL A 108 1.28 -10.36 2.79
C VAL A 108 -0.12 -9.77 2.51
N GLY A 109 -0.55 -9.73 1.25
CA GLY A 109 -1.88 -9.27 0.85
C GLY A 109 -2.02 -7.75 0.73
N TYR A 110 -0.94 -7.00 0.57
CA TYR A 110 -0.97 -5.54 0.37
C TYR A 110 -1.30 -5.12 -1.06
N ILE A 111 -1.10 -6.02 -2.03
CA ILE A 111 -1.45 -5.80 -3.43
C ILE A 111 -2.15 -7.04 -4.01
N THR A 112 -2.81 -6.85 -5.14
CA THR A 112 -3.38 -7.91 -5.97
C THR A 112 -3.02 -7.72 -7.44
N ARG A 113 -2.89 -8.82 -8.19
CA ARG A 113 -2.67 -8.83 -9.64
C ARG A 113 -3.92 -9.25 -10.39
N ILE A 114 -4.36 -8.40 -11.32
CA ILE A 114 -5.43 -8.73 -12.26
C ILE A 114 -4.80 -9.01 -13.62
N TRP A 115 -5.01 -10.23 -14.13
CA TRP A 115 -4.52 -10.65 -15.44
C TRP A 115 -5.52 -10.30 -16.54
N ARG A 116 -5.00 -9.73 -17.64
CA ARG A 116 -5.71 -9.50 -18.89
C ARG A 116 -4.89 -10.10 -20.03
N GLY A 117 -5.19 -11.34 -20.37
CA GLY A 117 -4.39 -12.14 -21.30
C GLY A 117 -2.96 -12.34 -20.78
N ARG A 118 -1.96 -11.93 -21.57
CA ARG A 118 -0.53 -12.05 -21.21
C ARG A 118 -0.02 -10.92 -20.32
N ARG A 119 -0.87 -9.98 -19.93
CA ARG A 119 -0.50 -8.80 -19.15
C ARG A 119 -1.16 -8.84 -17.79
N PHE A 120 -0.56 -8.18 -16.83
CA PHE A 120 -1.16 -7.94 -15.52
C PHE A 120 -1.17 -6.45 -15.21
N ALA A 121 -2.08 -6.06 -14.33
CA ALA A 121 -2.04 -4.79 -13.62
C ALA A 121 -2.09 -5.08 -12.11
N VAL A 122 -1.32 -4.32 -11.35
CA VAL A 122 -1.20 -4.41 -9.89
C VAL A 122 -2.09 -3.36 -9.27
N TYR A 123 -2.90 -3.76 -8.30
CA TYR A 123 -3.79 -2.88 -7.54
C TYR A 123 -3.46 -2.97 -6.06
N ILE A 124 -3.62 -1.86 -5.34
CA ILE A 124 -3.52 -1.84 -3.89
C ILE A 124 -4.77 -2.43 -3.26
N THR A 125 -4.61 -3.21 -2.19
CA THR A 125 -5.71 -3.72 -1.37
C THR A 125 -5.99 -2.75 -0.22
N ASP A 126 -7.08 -2.94 0.52
CA ASP A 126 -7.36 -2.12 1.72
C ASP A 126 -6.23 -2.23 2.74
N ALA A 127 -5.68 -3.43 2.97
CA ALA A 127 -4.50 -3.62 3.82
C ALA A 127 -3.30 -2.79 3.33
N GLY A 128 -3.02 -2.80 2.02
CA GLY A 128 -1.95 -1.97 1.45
C GLY A 128 -2.20 -0.48 1.59
N ARG A 129 -3.47 -0.03 1.50
CA ARG A 129 -3.84 1.37 1.69
C ARG A 129 -3.56 1.83 3.13
N TYR A 130 -3.89 1.01 4.13
CA TYR A 130 -3.57 1.31 5.52
C TYR A 130 -2.06 1.48 5.73
N ILE A 131 -1.25 0.56 5.18
CA ILE A 131 0.21 0.66 5.26
C ILE A 131 0.73 1.92 4.56
N ALA A 132 0.21 2.24 3.38
CA ALA A 132 0.58 3.47 2.68
C ALA A 132 0.31 4.72 3.55
N CYS A 133 -0.85 4.79 4.20
CA CYS A 133 -1.17 5.91 5.11
C CYS A 133 -0.27 5.96 6.35
N VAL A 134 0.03 4.81 6.97
CA VAL A 134 0.85 4.75 8.20
C VAL A 134 2.35 4.91 7.92
N SER A 135 2.79 4.74 6.67
CA SER A 135 4.21 4.89 6.28
C SER A 135 4.80 6.28 6.54
N GLY A 136 3.96 7.32 6.68
CA GLY A 136 4.40 8.70 6.81
C GLY A 136 4.96 9.31 5.52
N LEU A 137 4.91 8.59 4.39
CA LEU A 137 5.38 9.05 3.08
C LEU A 137 4.31 9.75 2.24
N LEU A 138 3.05 9.72 2.70
CA LEU A 138 1.97 10.50 2.10
C LEU A 138 1.94 11.86 2.78
N GLU A 139 2.08 12.92 2.00
CA GLU A 139 1.80 14.27 2.48
C GLU A 139 0.32 14.29 2.84
N GLY A 140 0.02 14.57 4.11
CA GLY A 140 -1.35 14.84 4.52
C GLY A 140 -1.81 16.06 3.75
N GLU A 141 -2.84 15.93 2.92
CA GLU A 141 -3.64 17.09 2.56
C GLU A 141 -4.23 17.61 3.88
N ALA A 142 -3.52 18.55 4.49
CA ALA A 142 -4.06 19.39 5.54
C ALA A 142 -5.24 20.13 4.90
N THR A 143 -6.42 19.54 5.08
CA THR A 143 -7.71 20.14 4.78
C THR A 143 -8.12 21.03 5.95
#